data_AF-A0A7S0C865-F1
#
_entry.id   AF-A0A7S0C865-F1
#
_cell.length_a   1.000
_cell.length_b   1.000
_cell.length_c   1.000
_cell.angle_alpha   90.00
_cell.angle_beta   90.00
_cell.angle_gamma   90.00
#
_symmetry.space_group_name_H-M   'P 1'
#
loop_
_entity.id
_entity.type
_entity.pdbx_description
1 polymer ?
#
loop_
_entity_poly.entity_id
_entity_poly.type
_entity_poly.pdbx_seq_one_letter_code
_entity_poly.pdbx_strand_id
1 'polypeptide(L)'
;MEAHAYPSSSDPMAADAALRMGCTCKKSKCLKLYCQCFAASVMCSGNCRCLVCMNTPEHEMARRDAIKSILGRNPAAFETKFKEMAGEGAEKKEALAQHKLGCKC
;
A
#
# COMPACT_ATOMS: atom_id res chain seq x y z
N MET A 1 -1.06 47.68 -8.24
CA MET A 1 -1.59 47.31 -6.92
C MET A 1 -2.89 46.59 -7.20
N GLU A 2 -3.00 45.26 -7.33
CA GLU A 2 -2.12 44.14 -6.98
C GLU A 2 -2.19 43.07 -8.08
N ALA A 3 -1.07 42.37 -8.28
CA ALA A 3 -1.01 41.09 -8.93
C ALA A 3 -1.39 40.01 -7.89
N HIS A 4 -2.44 39.21 -8.16
CA HIS A 4 -2.63 37.95 -7.43
C HIS A 4 -2.23 36.79 -8.34
N ALA A 5 -1.07 36.24 -7.99
CA ALA A 5 -0.40 35.11 -8.60
C ALA A 5 -1.13 33.78 -8.33
N TYR A 6 -1.02 32.89 -9.33
CA TYR A 6 -1.03 31.42 -9.33
C TYR A 6 -1.08 30.71 -7.96
N PRO A 7 -1.87 29.63 -7.83
CA PRO A 7 -1.41 28.45 -7.10
C PRO A 7 -0.90 27.40 -8.08
N SER A 8 0.30 26.93 -7.73
CA SER A 8 1.19 26.00 -8.38
C SER A 8 0.59 24.63 -8.73
N SER A 9 1.33 23.91 -9.58
CA SER A 9 1.18 22.54 -10.07
C SER A 9 1.11 21.43 -8.99
N SER A 10 0.25 21.58 -7.99
CA SER A 10 0.05 20.63 -6.89
C SER A 10 -1.44 20.35 -6.67
N ASP A 11 -2.12 19.85 -7.70
CA ASP A 11 -3.47 19.30 -7.59
C ASP A 11 -3.40 17.77 -7.35
N PRO A 12 -3.56 17.26 -6.11
CA PRO A 12 -3.51 15.82 -5.82
C PRO A 12 -4.83 15.08 -6.14
N MET A 13 -5.56 15.47 -7.20
CA MET A 13 -6.90 14.92 -7.47
C MET A 13 -6.94 13.62 -8.28
N ALA A 14 -5.81 12.94 -8.51
CA ALA A 14 -5.78 11.67 -9.26
C ALA A 14 -5.27 10.44 -8.47
N ALA A 15 -4.63 10.62 -7.31
CA ALA A 15 -4.17 9.49 -6.47
C ALA A 15 -5.23 8.98 -5.47
N ASP A 16 -6.35 9.71 -5.33
CA ASP A 16 -7.31 9.57 -4.24
C ASP A 16 -8.48 8.60 -4.54
N ALA A 17 -8.68 8.17 -5.79
CA ALA A 17 -9.88 7.40 -6.15
C ALA A 17 -9.87 5.94 -5.65
N ALA A 18 -8.71 5.28 -5.61
CA ALA A 18 -8.58 3.90 -5.09
C ALA A 18 -8.42 3.85 -3.55
N LEU A 19 -7.92 4.93 -2.95
CA LEU A 19 -7.87 5.16 -1.50
C LEU A 19 -9.25 5.49 -0.91
N ARG A 20 -10.13 6.13 -1.70
CA ARG A 20 -11.48 6.54 -1.29
C ARG A 20 -12.37 5.39 -0.81
N MET A 21 -12.17 4.16 -1.28
CA MET A 21 -13.03 3.02 -0.94
C MET A 21 -12.82 2.48 0.49
N GLY A 22 -11.67 2.76 1.12
CA GLY A 22 -11.32 2.22 2.45
C GLY A 22 -11.25 0.68 2.49
N CYS A 23 -10.64 0.12 3.55
CA CYS A 23 -10.59 -1.34 3.72
C CYS A 23 -11.70 -1.85 4.67
N THR A 24 -12.04 -3.14 4.57
CA THR A 24 -13.05 -3.82 5.42
C THR A 24 -12.44 -5.00 6.21
N CYS A 25 -11.15 -4.92 6.51
CA CYS A 25 -10.37 -5.99 7.14
C CYS A 25 -10.96 -6.45 8.49
N LYS A 26 -11.08 -7.77 8.70
CA LYS A 26 -11.58 -8.33 9.97
C LYS A 26 -10.50 -8.98 10.84
N LYS A 27 -9.46 -9.56 10.21
CA LYS A 27 -8.46 -10.42 10.90
C LYS A 27 -7.01 -9.95 10.73
N SER A 28 -6.74 -9.10 9.75
CA SER A 28 -5.37 -8.64 9.47
C SER A 28 -4.88 -7.58 10.45
N LYS A 29 -5.79 -6.97 11.23
CA LYS A 29 -5.54 -5.74 11.99
C LYS A 29 -4.92 -4.62 11.14
N CYS A 30 -5.08 -4.73 9.82
CA CYS A 30 -4.42 -3.89 8.83
C CYS A 30 -2.89 -3.93 8.87
N LEU A 31 -2.26 -4.96 9.45
CA LEU A 31 -0.80 -5.14 9.51
C LEU A 31 -0.27 -6.26 8.60
N LYS A 32 -1.07 -6.62 7.58
CA LYS A 32 -0.74 -7.64 6.58
C LYS A 32 -1.09 -7.10 5.20
N LEU A 33 -0.39 -7.58 4.18
CA LEU A 33 -0.61 -7.19 2.78
C LEU A 33 -2.02 -7.55 2.24
N TYR A 34 -2.83 -8.30 3.00
CA TYR A 34 -4.26 -8.47 2.72
C TYR A 34 -5.06 -7.16 2.82
N CYS A 35 -4.55 -6.17 3.55
CA CYS A 35 -5.15 -4.85 3.64
C CYS A 35 -4.63 -3.96 2.51
N GLN A 36 -5.52 -3.45 1.66
CA GLN A 36 -5.14 -2.55 0.56
C GLN A 36 -4.43 -1.29 1.04
N CYS A 37 -4.83 -0.73 2.19
CA CYS A 37 -4.18 0.45 2.75
C CYS A 37 -2.74 0.13 3.12
N PHE A 38 -2.54 -0.97 3.84
CA PHE A 38 -1.21 -1.38 4.27
C PHE A 38 -0.31 -1.78 3.10
N ALA A 39 -0.84 -2.52 2.11
CA ALA A 39 -0.11 -2.88 0.90
C ALA A 39 0.30 -1.65 0.08
N ALA A 40 -0.56 -0.63 -0.01
CA ALA A 40 -0.26 0.65 -0.63
C ALA A 40 0.62 1.55 0.26
N SER A 41 1.13 1.06 1.39
CA SER A 41 1.93 1.80 2.37
C SER A 41 1.25 3.04 2.96
N VAL A 42 -0.08 3.12 2.89
CA VAL A 42 -0.91 4.22 3.42
C VAL A 42 -1.57 3.79 4.74
N MET A 43 -1.78 4.75 5.64
CA MET A 43 -2.52 4.49 6.88
C MET A 43 -4.02 4.34 6.61
N CYS A 44 -4.71 3.59 7.45
CA CYS A 44 -6.16 3.57 7.43
C CYS A 44 -6.68 4.92 7.92
N SER A 45 -7.67 5.46 7.20
CA SER A 45 -8.37 6.71 7.54
C SER A 45 -9.85 6.46 7.82
N GLY A 46 -10.62 7.52 8.06
CA GLY A 46 -12.04 7.45 8.41
C GLY A 46 -12.94 6.69 7.41
N ASN A 47 -12.50 6.52 6.16
CA ASN A 47 -13.24 5.76 5.15
C ASN A 47 -13.14 4.24 5.34
N CYS A 48 -12.25 3.76 6.22
CA CYS A 48 -12.08 2.33 6.47
C CYS A 48 -13.14 1.79 7.46
N ARG A 49 -13.68 0.60 7.16
CA ARG A 49 -14.59 -0.15 8.04
C ARG A 49 -13.95 -1.42 8.60
N CYS A 50 -12.63 -1.41 8.79
CA CYS A 50 -11.88 -2.52 9.36
C CYS A 50 -12.09 -2.65 10.87
N LEU A 51 -12.05 -3.88 11.38
CA LEU A 51 -12.14 -4.20 12.80
C LEU A 51 -10.74 -4.30 13.41
N VAL A 52 -10.58 -3.74 14.63
CA VAL A 52 -9.32 -3.78 15.41
C VAL A 52 -8.13 -3.29 14.57
N CYS A 53 -8.27 -2.10 13.97
CA CYS A 53 -7.25 -1.52 13.11
C CYS A 53 -6.00 -1.13 13.91
N MET A 54 -4.84 -1.58 13.45
CA MET A 54 -3.53 -1.17 13.97
C MET A 54 -2.66 -0.50 12.89
N ASN A 55 -3.24 -0.17 11.72
CA ASN A 55 -2.60 0.64 10.69
C ASN A 55 -2.98 2.11 10.86
N THR A 56 -2.71 2.65 12.04
CA THR A 56 -3.05 4.01 12.47
C THR A 56 -1.82 4.62 13.15
N PRO A 57 -1.72 5.95 13.27
CA PRO A 57 -0.56 6.59 13.91
C PRO A 57 -0.42 6.21 15.39
N GLU A 58 -1.50 5.87 16.08
CA GLU A 58 -1.47 5.42 17.48
C GLU A 58 -0.75 4.08 17.65
N HIS A 59 -0.73 3.25 16.60
CA HIS A 59 -0.13 1.91 16.59
C HIS A 59 1.16 1.86 15.75
N GLU A 60 1.88 2.98 15.68
CA GLU A 60 3.04 3.14 14.81
C GLU A 60 4.12 2.07 15.04
N MET A 61 4.37 1.68 16.30
CA MET A 61 5.36 0.66 16.64
C MET A 61 4.97 -0.71 16.05
N ALA A 62 3.74 -1.16 16.28
CA ALA A 62 3.22 -2.41 15.71
C ALA A 62 3.23 -2.38 14.17
N ARG A 63 2.95 -1.22 13.57
CA ARG A 63 3.02 -1.00 12.13
C ARG A 63 4.45 -1.14 11.60
N ARG A 64 5.44 -0.48 12.23
CA ARG A 64 6.85 -0.60 11.85
C ARG A 64 7.36 -2.03 11.95
N ASP A 65 7.04 -2.72 13.03
CA ASP A 65 7.48 -4.11 13.24
C ASP A 65 6.90 -5.05 12.17
N ALA A 66 5.63 -4.85 11.81
CA ALA A 66 5.01 -5.60 10.73
C ALA A 66 5.70 -5.33 9.37
N ILE A 67 5.99 -4.06 9.06
CA ILE A 67 6.71 -3.68 7.83
C ILE A 67 8.09 -4.33 7.80
N LYS A 68 8.87 -4.20 8.89
CA LYS A 68 10.20 -4.80 9.01
C LYS A 68 10.18 -6.32 8.83
N SER A 69 9.22 -6.99 9.45
CA SER A 69 9.04 -8.45 9.33
C SER A 69 8.66 -8.88 7.90
N ILE A 70 7.90 -8.07 7.18
CA ILE A 70 7.52 -8.35 5.80
C ILE A 70 8.71 -8.13 4.86
N LEU A 71 9.40 -6.99 4.98
CA LEU A 71 10.59 -6.68 4.17
C LEU A 71 11.74 -7.68 4.42
N GLY A 72 11.90 -8.14 5.66
CA GLY A 72 12.89 -9.18 5.98
C GLY A 72 12.58 -10.54 5.35
N ARG A 73 11.32 -10.81 4.98
CA ARG A 73 10.92 -12.02 4.26
C ARG A 73 10.93 -11.84 2.74
N ASN A 74 10.51 -10.67 2.27
CA ASN A 74 10.54 -10.28 0.87
C ASN A 74 10.80 -8.77 0.78
N PRO A 75 11.99 -8.32 0.32
CA PRO A 75 12.30 -6.90 0.22
C PRO A 75 11.41 -6.15 -0.79
N ALA A 76 10.89 -6.84 -1.81
CA ALA A 76 9.99 -6.25 -2.82
C ALA A 76 8.50 -6.34 -2.42
N ALA A 77 8.18 -6.70 -1.18
CA ALA A 77 6.81 -6.96 -0.73
C ALA A 77 5.84 -5.76 -0.87
N PHE A 78 6.35 -4.53 -0.83
CA PHE A 78 5.57 -3.30 -0.99
C PHE A 78 5.76 -2.63 -2.35
N GLU A 79 6.54 -3.25 -3.26
CA GLU A 79 6.74 -2.76 -4.63
C GLU A 79 5.64 -3.23 -5.59
N THR A 80 4.62 -3.93 -5.10
CA THR A 80 3.44 -4.35 -5.85
C THR A 80 2.57 -3.14 -6.16
N LYS A 81 3.06 -2.33 -7.08
CA LYS A 81 2.29 -1.27 -7.70
C LYS A 81 1.26 -1.90 -8.63
N PHE A 82 -0.01 -1.61 -8.37
CA PHE A 82 -1.11 -1.65 -9.34
C PHE A 82 -0.90 -0.58 -10.45
N LYS A 83 0.32 -0.52 -11.01
CA LYS A 83 0.78 0.31 -12.12
C LYS A 83 1.26 -0.77 -13.11
N GLU A 84 0.65 -1.05 -14.24
CA GLU A 84 0.28 -0.15 -15.34
C GLU A 84 -0.69 -0.88 -16.30
N MET A 85 -1.77 -0.21 -16.72
CA MET A 85 -2.36 -0.40 -18.07
C MET A 85 -1.93 0.79 -18.92
N ALA A 86 -0.62 0.95 -19.09
CA ALA A 86 0.03 1.83 -20.06
C ALA A 86 1.43 1.24 -20.28
N GLY A 87 1.63 0.57 -21.42
CA GLY A 87 2.88 -0.13 -21.72
C GLY A 87 4.06 0.82 -21.93
N GLU A 88 5.26 0.34 -21.62
CA GLU A 88 6.31 -0.06 -22.58
C GLU A 88 7.48 -0.67 -21.78
N GLY A 89 8.18 -1.63 -22.40
CA GLY A 89 8.98 -2.65 -21.73
C GLY A 89 10.28 -2.17 -21.05
N ALA A 90 10.67 -2.93 -20.02
CA ALA A 90 12.03 -3.00 -19.50
C ALA A 90 12.31 -4.44 -19.03
N GLU A 91 13.47 -4.94 -19.44
CA GLU A 91 13.97 -6.32 -19.39
C GLU A 91 13.43 -7.28 -18.31
N LYS A 92 13.03 -8.45 -18.81
CA LYS A 92 12.89 -9.71 -18.08
C LYS A 92 14.20 -10.04 -17.36
N LYS A 93 14.20 -9.94 -16.02
CA LYS A 93 15.03 -10.84 -15.21
C LYS A 93 14.14 -11.96 -14.72
N GLU A 94 14.40 -13.11 -15.31
CA GLU A 94 13.82 -14.41 -15.00
C GLU A 94 13.85 -14.66 -13.49
N ALA A 95 12.70 -14.48 -12.84
CA ALA A 95 12.40 -15.09 -11.57
C ALA A 95 11.48 -16.29 -11.82
N LEU A 96 11.96 -17.26 -12.61
CA LEU A 96 11.47 -18.64 -12.55
C LEU A 96 12.00 -19.26 -11.25
N ALA A 97 11.48 -18.81 -10.12
CA ALA A 97 11.67 -19.47 -8.84
C ALA A 97 10.34 -20.10 -8.46
N GLN A 98 10.10 -21.26 -9.09
CA GLN A 98 9.43 -22.42 -8.54
C GLN A 98 8.63 -22.14 -7.26
N HIS A 99 7.30 -22.16 -7.38
CA HIS A 99 6.38 -22.31 -6.26
C HIS A 99 6.64 -23.66 -5.56
N LYS A 100 7.68 -23.73 -4.73
CA LYS A 100 8.16 -24.93 -4.02
C LYS A 100 8.63 -24.64 -2.60
N LEU A 101 7.99 -23.70 -1.91
CA LEU A 101 8.07 -23.62 -0.45
C LEU A 101 6.67 -23.45 0.13
N GLY A 102 5.99 -24.59 0.31
CA GLY A 102 4.90 -24.73 1.28
C GLY A 102 3.58 -24.06 0.93
N CYS A 103 3.09 -24.25 -0.29
CA CYS A 103 1.65 -24.06 -0.52
C CYS A 103 0.89 -25.08 0.34
N LYS A 104 0.26 -24.61 1.41
CA LYS A 104 -0.81 -25.33 2.13
C LYS A 104 -2.13 -24.88 1.54
N CYS A 105 -2.31 -25.18 0.25
CA CYS A 105 -3.61 -25.13 -0.42
C CYS A 105 -4.41 -26.38 -0.08
#